data_AF-A0A494YRK7-F1
#
_entry.id   AF-A0A494YRK7-F1
#
_cell.length_a   1.000
_cell.length_b   1.000
_cell.length_c   1.000
_cell.angle_alpha   90.00
_cell.angle_beta   90.00
_cell.angle_gamma   90.00
#
_symmetry.space_group_name_H-M   'P 1'
#
loop_
_entity.id
_entity.type
_entity.pdbx_description
1 polymer ?
#
loop_
_entity_poly.entity_id
_entity_poly.type
_entity_poly.pdbx_seq_one_letter_code
_entity_poly.pdbx_strand_id
1 'polypeptide(L)' 'MSEEKTTEEKEKEVQIKKADVGDTINVVKGLQKGKKGKVLTVRDNSVIIKIGTHPQTGEPIKTVVNHKNYKKAK' A
#
# COMPACT_ATOMS: atom_id res chain seq x y z
N MET A 1 32.52 15.45 28.24
CA MET A 1 31.19 15.06 28.75
C MET A 1 30.17 15.70 27.80
N SER A 2 30.15 15.41 26.49
CA SER A 2 30.00 14.11 25.81
C SER A 2 28.70 13.41 26.21
N GLU A 3 27.58 13.97 25.77
CA GLU A 3 26.32 13.22 25.63
C GLU A 3 25.95 13.22 24.15
N GLU A 4 26.61 12.35 23.39
CA GLU A 4 26.08 11.83 22.13
C GLU A 4 24.88 10.94 22.48
N LYS A 5 23.67 11.47 22.29
CA LYS A 5 22.46 10.63 22.20
C LYS A 5 22.43 10.00 20.81
N THR A 6 23.15 8.90 20.68
CA THR A 6 22.96 7.89 19.64
C THR A 6 21.54 7.37 19.75
N THR A 7 20.66 7.89 18.89
CA THR A 7 19.30 7.38 18.75
C THR A 7 19.38 6.17 17.84
N GLU A 8 19.46 5.00 18.47
CA GLU A 8 19.24 3.70 17.85
C GLU A 8 17.80 3.64 17.32
N GLU A 9 17.58 4.11 16.09
CA GLU A 9 16.40 3.72 15.34
C GLU A 9 16.63 2.31 14.80
N LYS A 10 16.23 1.34 15.62
CA LYS A 10 15.96 -0.05 15.24
C LYS A 10 15.36 -0.06 13.83
N GLU A 11 16.17 -0.57 12.90
CA GLU A 11 15.73 -1.18 11.65
C GLU A 11 14.75 -2.30 12.01
N LYS A 12 13.48 -1.94 12.24
CA LYS A 12 12.40 -2.87 11.94
C LYS A 12 12.53 -3.06 10.44
N GLU A 13 13.14 -4.16 10.03
CA GLU A 13 12.77 -4.83 8.79
C GLU A 13 11.24 -4.94 8.83
N VAL A 14 10.58 -3.90 8.31
CA VAL A 14 9.19 -3.97 7.95
C VAL A 14 9.25 -4.97 6.82
N GLN A 15 9.05 -6.25 7.14
CA GLN A 15 8.78 -7.27 6.15
C GLN A 15 7.64 -6.69 5.33
N ILE A 16 7.99 -6.17 4.16
CA ILE A 16 7.04 -5.55 3.26
C ILE A 16 6.25 -6.76 2.78
N LYS A 17 5.18 -7.10 3.49
CA LYS A 17 4.26 -8.16 3.11
C LYS A 17 3.66 -7.70 1.80
N LYS A 18 4.32 -8.11 0.71
CA LYS A 18 3.83 -7.91 -0.65
C LYS A 18 2.44 -8.52 -0.66
N ALA A 19 1.51 -7.76 -1.25
CA ALA A 19 0.16 -8.25 -1.40
C ALA A 19 0.15 -9.08 -2.67
N ASP A 20 -0.58 -10.18 -2.62
CA ASP A 20 -0.75 -11.09 -3.73
C ASP A 20 -2.00 -10.70 -4.54
N VAL A 21 -2.09 -11.25 -5.75
CA VAL A 21 -3.28 -11.09 -6.57
C VAL A 21 -4.50 -11.65 -5.84
N GLY A 22 -5.55 -10.84 -5.69
CA GLY A 22 -6.76 -11.20 -4.96
C GLY A 22 -6.83 -10.64 -3.53
N ASP A 23 -5.72 -10.20 -2.95
CA ASP A 23 -5.69 -9.61 -1.62
C ASP A 23 -6.43 -8.26 -1.58
N THR A 24 -6.95 -7.93 -0.40
CA THR A 24 -7.43 -6.57 -0.13
C THR A 24 -6.34 -5.80 0.60
N ILE A 25 -5.96 -4.65 0.05
CA ILE A 25 -5.01 -3.73 0.68
C ILE A 25 -5.71 -2.42 1.01
N ASN A 26 -5.20 -1.76 2.04
CA ASN A 26 -5.64 -0.44 2.44
C ASN A 26 -4.53 0.57 2.13
N VAL A 27 -4.83 1.56 1.31
CA VAL A 27 -3.86 2.57 0.91
C VAL A 27 -3.63 3.53 2.08
N VAL A 28 -2.37 3.68 2.51
CA VAL A 28 -1.99 4.51 3.67
C VAL A 28 -1.42 5.86 3.22
N LYS A 29 -0.88 5.93 2.01
CA LYS A 29 -0.27 7.14 1.42
C LYS A 29 -0.69 7.32 -0.05
N GLY A 30 -0.81 8.58 -0.48
CA GLY A 30 -1.15 8.97 -1.86
C GLY A 30 -2.59 9.45 -2.04
N LEU A 31 -2.99 9.65 -3.31
CA LEU A 31 -4.31 10.18 -3.70
C LEU A 31 -5.49 9.33 -3.23
N GLN A 32 -5.26 8.02 -3.06
CA GLN A 32 -6.29 7.07 -2.64
C GLN A 32 -6.14 6.68 -1.17
N LYS A 33 -5.44 7.49 -0.35
CA LYS A 33 -5.26 7.24 1.10
C LYS A 33 -6.60 7.01 1.79
N GLY A 34 -6.66 5.98 2.63
CA GLY A 34 -7.85 5.55 3.36
C GLY A 34 -8.79 4.65 2.55
N LYS A 35 -8.54 4.47 1.24
CA LYS A 35 -9.36 3.56 0.43
C LYS A 35 -8.82 2.15 0.48
N LYS A 36 -9.76 1.20 0.56
CA LYS A 36 -9.51 -0.22 0.39
C LYS A 36 -9.63 -0.56 -1.08
N GLY A 37 -8.74 -1.41 -1.58
CA GLY A 37 -8.84 -1.93 -2.92
C GLY A 37 -8.34 -3.36 -3.03
N LYS A 38 -8.93 -4.09 -3.97
CA LYS A 38 -8.56 -5.48 -4.27
C LYS A 38 -7.42 -5.48 -5.29
N VAL A 39 -6.33 -6.17 -4.98
CA VAL A 39 -5.19 -6.35 -5.87
C VAL A 39 -5.62 -7.19 -7.07
N LEU A 40 -5.49 -6.61 -8.24
CA LEU A 40 -5.71 -7.29 -9.52
C LEU A 40 -4.41 -7.82 -10.09
N THR A 41 -3.30 -7.11 -9.87
CA THR A 41 -2.01 -7.44 -10.45
C THR A 41 -0.90 -6.93 -9.55
N VAL A 42 0.14 -7.74 -9.39
CA VAL A 42 1.34 -7.38 -8.65
C VAL A 42 2.48 -7.20 -9.66
N ARG A 43 3.21 -6.11 -9.51
CA ARG A 43 4.47 -5.82 -10.22
C ARG A 43 5.59 -5.76 -9.18
N ASP A 44 6.84 -5.65 -9.62
CA ASP A 44 7.99 -5.71 -8.71
C ASP A 44 8.02 -4.57 -7.67
N ASN A 45 7.60 -3.37 -8.08
CA ASN A 45 7.61 -2.15 -7.27
C ASN A 45 6.22 -1.60 -6.93
N SER A 46 5.14 -2.19 -7.46
CA SER A 46 3.80 -1.66 -7.29
C SER A 46 2.73 -2.72 -7.50
N VAL A 47 1.53 -2.47 -6.96
CA VAL A 47 0.34 -3.27 -7.15
C VAL A 47 -0.75 -2.44 -7.80
N ILE A 48 -1.49 -3.07 -8.71
CA ILE A 48 -2.70 -2.49 -9.28
C ILE A 48 -3.87 -2.96 -8.45
N ILE A 49 -4.64 -2.01 -7.91
CA ILE A 49 -5.85 -2.29 -7.15
C ILE A 49 -7.09 -1.73 -7.80
N LYS A 50 -8.21 -2.41 -7.61
CA LYS A 50 -9.55 -1.88 -7.84
C LYS A 50 -10.10 -1.32 -6.53
N ILE A 51 -10.33 -0.01 -6.48
CA ILE A 51 -10.88 0.67 -5.29
C ILE A 51 -12.41 0.83 -5.35
N GLY A 52 -13.01 0.61 -6.51
CA GLY A 52 -14.44 0.77 -6.71
C GLY A 52 -14.82 0.79 -8.18
N THR A 53 -16.01 1.30 -8.44
CA THR A 53 -16.58 1.48 -9.79
C THR A 53 -17.12 2.91 -9.87
N HIS A 54 -16.92 3.58 -11.00
CA HIS A 54 -17.42 4.93 -11.19
C HIS A 54 -18.95 4.88 -11.39
N PRO A 55 -19.75 5.62 -10.60
CA PRO A 55 -21.21 5.52 -10.64
C PRO A 55 -21.84 6.00 -11.94
N GLN A 56 -21.18 6.88 -12.70
CA GLN A 56 -21.71 7.40 -13.97
C GLN A 56 -21.37 6.53 -15.17
N THR A 57 -20.14 6.03 -15.28
CA THR A 57 -19.69 5.27 -16.46
C THR A 57 -19.70 3.77 -16.25
N GLY A 58 -19.86 3.29 -15.01
CA GLY A 58 -19.72 1.87 -14.68
C GLY A 58 -18.29 1.34 -14.77
N GLU A 59 -17.30 2.20 -15.00
CA GLU A 59 -15.92 1.77 -15.19
C GLU A 59 -15.24 1.45 -13.84
N PRO A 60 -14.47 0.36 -13.75
CA PRO A 60 -13.72 0.02 -12.55
C PRO A 60 -12.61 1.04 -12.31
N ILE A 61 -12.61 1.68 -11.14
CA ILE A 61 -11.56 2.62 -10.75
C ILE A 61 -10.34 1.79 -10.33
N LYS A 62 -9.34 1.74 -11.21
CA LYS A 62 -8.06 1.09 -10.98
C LYS A 62 -7.02 2.13 -10.58
N THR A 63 -6.15 1.80 -9.64
CA THR A 63 -5.03 2.65 -9.28
C THR A 63 -3.78 1.82 -9.04
N VAL A 64 -2.62 2.44 -9.24
CA VAL A 64 -1.32 1.84 -9.00
C VAL A 64 -0.82 2.34 -7.65
N VAL A 65 -0.45 1.42 -6.77
CA VAL A 65 0.03 1.73 -5.42
C VAL A 65 1.36 1.03 -5.18
N ASN A 66 2.35 1.76 -4.68
CA ASN A 66 3.63 1.18 -4.32
C ASN A 66 3.50 0.28 -3.07
N HIS A 67 4.28 -0.78 -2.97
CA HIS A 67 4.37 -1.66 -1.78
C HIS A 67 4.64 -0.91 -0.47
N LYS A 68 5.28 0.26 -0.53
CA LYS A 68 5.53 1.12 0.64
C LYS A 68 4.31 1.96 1.08
N ASN A 69 3.30 2.10 0.22
CA ASN A 69 2.19 3.04 0.40
C ASN A 69 0.87 2.38 0.80
N TYR A 70 0.85 1.06 1.01
CA TYR A 70 -0.34 0.34 1.47
C TYR A 70 -0.01 -0.60 2.63
N LYS A 71 -1.05 -1.03 3.34
CA LYS A 71 -1.01 -2.14 4.31
C LYS A 71 -1.97 -3.22 3.86
N LYS A 72 -1.55 -4.48 3.91
CA LYS A 72 -2.44 -5.62 3.66
C LYS A 72 -3.52 -5.65 4.74
N ALA A 73 -4.79 -5.71 4.35
CA ALA A 73 -5.87 -5.99 5.29
C ALA A 73 -5.77 -7.48 5.66
N LYS A 74 -5.78 -7.76 6.96
CA LYS A 74 -5.63 -9.12 7.50
C LYS A 74 -6.85 -9.96 7.15
#